data_AF-A0A6I3UZU9-F1
#
_entry.id   AF-A0A6I3UZU9-F1
#
_cell.length_a   1.000
_cell.length_b   1.000
_cell.length_c   1.000
_cell.angle_alpha   90.00
_cell.angle_beta   90.00
_cell.angle_gamma   90.00
#
_symmetry.space_group_name_H-M   'P 1'
#
loop_
_entity.id
_entity.type
_entity.pdbx_description
1 polymer ?
#
loop_
_entity_poly.entity_id
_entity_poly.type
_entity_poly.pdbx_seq_one_letter_code
_entity_poly.pdbx_strand_id
1 'polypeptide(L)'
;GSLYATMRQNPRVIGVKNSSMPVQDIQMFVAAGGEDYIVFNGPDEQYLGGRLMGAEAGIGGTYGVMPDLFLKLESLIQERDLDTAKKLQYAINEVIYKMISGKANMYAVAKEVLRLNEKLDLGSVRQPLE
;
A
#
# COMPACT_ATOMS: atom_id res chain seq x y z
N GLY A 1 21.04 19.41 -7.37
CA GLY A 1 19.68 18.85 -7.52
C GLY A 1 19.39 17.90 -6.38
N SER A 2 18.12 17.57 -6.12
CA SER A 2 17.73 16.53 -5.15
C SER A 2 18.17 15.14 -5.60
N LEU A 3 18.23 14.15 -4.68
CA LEU A 3 18.54 12.76 -5.03
C LEU A 3 17.61 12.21 -6.13
N TYR A 4 16.31 12.51 -6.06
CA TYR A 4 15.35 12.06 -7.06
C TYR A 4 15.65 12.62 -8.45
N ALA A 5 16.06 13.89 -8.56
CA ALA A 5 16.49 14.48 -9.83
C ALA A 5 17.72 13.77 -10.42
N THR A 6 18.68 13.37 -9.58
CA THR A 6 19.85 12.58 -10.01
C THR A 6 19.43 11.18 -10.48
N MET A 7 18.55 10.49 -9.75
CA MET A 7 18.11 9.14 -10.09
C MET A 7 17.40 9.09 -11.46
N ARG A 8 16.61 10.12 -11.79
CA ARG A 8 15.91 10.24 -13.08
C ARG A 8 16.83 10.46 -14.28
N GLN A 9 18.13 10.73 -14.08
CA GLN A 9 19.11 10.75 -15.18
C GLN A 9 19.34 9.34 -15.74
N ASN A 10 19.01 8.29 -14.98
CA ASN A 10 19.00 6.92 -15.48
C ASN A 10 17.64 6.63 -16.15
N PRO A 11 17.59 6.37 -17.47
CA PRO A 11 16.34 6.14 -18.20
C PRO A 11 15.59 4.86 -17.81
N ARG A 12 16.19 4.00 -16.97
CA ARG A 12 15.54 2.78 -16.44
C ARG A 12 14.81 3.03 -15.11
N VAL A 13 14.97 4.21 -14.51
CA VAL A 13 14.19 4.59 -13.32
C VAL A 13 12.84 5.07 -13.80
N ILE A 14 11.78 4.37 -13.39
CA ILE A 14 10.41 4.66 -13.84
C ILE A 14 9.57 5.37 -12.78
N GLY A 15 10.07 5.53 -11.56
CA GLY A 15 9.21 6.01 -10.47
C GLY A 15 9.71 5.76 -9.06
N VAL A 16 8.79 5.89 -8.11
CA VAL A 16 9.04 5.75 -6.66
C VAL A 16 7.93 4.96 -6.00
N LYS A 17 8.27 3.96 -5.19
CA LYS A 17 7.33 3.44 -4.17
C LYS A 17 7.54 4.20 -2.87
N ASN A 18 6.61 5.07 -2.51
CA ASN A 18 6.74 5.90 -1.32
C ASN A 18 6.09 5.23 -0.11
N SER A 19 6.88 4.85 0.90
CA SER A 19 6.38 4.26 2.15
C SER A 19 6.50 5.20 3.37
N SER A 20 6.77 6.48 3.15
CA SER A 20 6.68 7.48 4.22
C SER A 20 5.20 7.74 4.57
N MET A 21 4.97 8.28 5.77
CA MET A 21 3.62 8.59 6.23
C MET A 21 2.99 9.84 5.58
N PRO A 22 3.72 10.92 5.28
CA PRO A 22 3.10 12.09 4.65
C PRO A 22 2.70 11.79 3.20
N VAL A 23 1.40 11.87 2.88
CA VAL A 23 0.96 11.87 1.48
C VAL A 23 1.50 13.07 0.69
N GLN A 24 1.98 14.13 1.37
CA GLN A 24 2.72 15.22 0.75
C GLN A 24 3.98 14.73 0.02
N ASP A 25 4.68 13.71 0.52
CA ASP A 25 5.86 13.17 -0.16
C ASP A 25 5.48 12.56 -1.52
N ILE A 26 4.31 11.88 -1.59
CA ILE A 26 3.74 11.40 -2.85
C ILE A 26 3.54 12.58 -3.80
N GLN A 27 2.86 13.64 -3.35
CA GLN A 27 2.62 14.83 -4.17
C GLN A 27 3.92 15.45 -4.69
N MET A 28 4.95 15.55 -3.83
CA MET A 28 6.25 16.09 -4.20
C MET A 28 6.96 15.25 -5.26
N PHE A 29 6.91 13.90 -5.14
CA PHE A 29 7.48 13.01 -6.15
C PHE A 29 6.72 13.07 -7.48
N VAL A 30 5.38 13.13 -7.43
CA VAL A 30 4.54 13.28 -8.63
C VAL A 30 4.86 14.60 -9.33
N ALA A 31 4.85 15.72 -8.60
CA ALA A 31 5.13 17.04 -9.16
C ALA A 31 6.55 17.17 -9.71
N ALA A 32 7.54 16.53 -9.08
CA ALA A 32 8.91 16.51 -9.60
C ALA A 32 9.06 15.59 -10.81
N GLY A 33 8.36 14.45 -10.82
CA GLY A 33 8.41 13.41 -11.86
C GLY A 33 7.76 13.87 -13.16
N GLY A 34 6.55 14.42 -13.09
CA GLY A 34 5.70 14.63 -14.26
C GLY A 34 5.06 13.32 -14.75
N GLU A 35 4.47 13.34 -15.94
CA GLU A 35 3.69 12.22 -16.50
C GLU A 35 4.54 11.00 -16.90
N ASP A 36 5.86 11.15 -17.02
CA ASP A 36 6.78 10.07 -17.39
C ASP A 36 7.15 9.14 -16.22
N TYR A 37 6.68 9.43 -14.99
CA TYR A 37 7.09 8.72 -13.77
C TYR A 37 5.91 8.35 -12.90
N ILE A 38 5.86 7.09 -12.48
CA ILE A 38 4.84 6.57 -11.57
C ILE A 38 5.24 6.72 -10.11
N VAL A 39 4.28 7.12 -9.26
CA VAL A 39 4.43 7.01 -7.80
C VAL A 39 3.47 5.97 -7.27
N PHE A 40 3.98 5.00 -6.52
CA PHE A 40 3.18 3.99 -5.81
C PHE A 40 3.01 4.38 -4.35
N ASN A 41 1.78 4.34 -3.85
CA ASN A 41 1.49 4.42 -2.42
C ASN A 41 2.00 3.15 -1.71
N GLY A 42 2.73 3.33 -0.61
CA GLY A 42 3.29 2.26 0.20
C GLY A 42 2.52 1.94 1.49
N PRO A 43 2.06 2.93 2.28
CA PRO A 43 1.31 2.65 3.51
C PRO A 43 -0.13 2.24 3.19
N ASP A 44 -0.48 1.00 3.52
CA ASP A 44 -1.77 0.39 3.18
C ASP A 44 -2.93 1.13 3.86
N GLU A 45 -2.68 1.64 5.07
CA GLU A 45 -3.62 2.40 5.88
C GLU A 45 -3.98 3.77 5.29
N GLN A 46 -3.18 4.22 4.32
CA GLN A 46 -3.33 5.50 3.64
C GLN A 46 -3.58 5.33 2.15
N TYR A 47 -3.94 4.14 1.67
CA TYR A 47 -4.12 3.87 0.24
C TYR A 47 -5.02 4.91 -0.45
N LEU A 48 -6.23 5.13 0.07
CA LEU A 48 -7.14 6.15 -0.43
C LEU A 48 -6.50 7.54 -0.44
N GLY A 49 -5.84 7.94 0.65
CA GLY A 49 -5.18 9.25 0.76
C GLY A 49 -4.06 9.43 -0.26
N GLY A 50 -3.18 8.44 -0.41
CA GLY A 50 -2.08 8.47 -1.37
C GLY A 50 -2.56 8.46 -2.81
N ARG A 51 -3.59 7.67 -3.13
CA ARG A 51 -4.23 7.65 -4.46
C ARG A 51 -4.79 9.02 -4.82
N LEU A 52 -5.57 9.63 -3.93
CA LEU A 52 -6.14 10.97 -4.16
C LEU A 52 -5.08 12.08 -4.24
N MET A 53 -3.92 11.88 -3.62
CA MET A 53 -2.81 12.83 -3.64
C MET A 53 -1.91 12.71 -4.88
N GLY A 54 -2.12 11.68 -5.72
CA GLY A 54 -1.51 11.55 -7.03
C GLY A 54 -0.66 10.29 -7.25
N ALA A 55 -0.49 9.42 -6.26
CA ALA A 55 0.08 8.10 -6.54
C ALA A 55 -0.84 7.35 -7.50
N GLU A 56 -0.34 6.78 -8.60
CA GLU A 56 -1.18 6.13 -9.62
C GLU A 56 -1.62 4.71 -9.24
N ALA A 57 -0.90 4.08 -8.31
CA ALA A 57 -1.17 2.72 -7.83
C ALA A 57 -0.63 2.56 -6.40
N GLY A 58 -0.72 1.36 -5.83
CA GLY A 58 -0.10 1.04 -4.54
C GLY A 58 0.58 -0.32 -4.53
N ILE A 59 1.56 -0.45 -3.63
CA ILE A 59 2.28 -1.70 -3.37
C ILE A 59 2.30 -1.89 -1.85
N GLY A 60 1.53 -2.88 -1.39
CA GLY A 60 1.26 -3.09 0.02
C GLY A 60 1.57 -4.48 0.53
N GLY A 61 1.91 -4.56 1.81
CA GLY A 61 2.24 -5.82 2.48
C GLY A 61 1.00 -6.60 2.93
N THR A 62 -0.13 -5.91 3.15
CA THR A 62 -1.37 -6.49 3.68
C THR A 62 -2.37 -6.86 2.59
N TYR A 63 -2.11 -6.45 1.34
CA TYR A 63 -3.01 -6.73 0.21
C TYR A 63 -3.22 -8.22 0.01
N GLY A 64 -2.18 -9.03 0.23
CA GLY A 64 -2.27 -10.49 0.09
C GLY A 64 -3.29 -11.14 1.03
N VAL A 65 -3.62 -10.51 2.16
CA VAL A 65 -4.58 -11.05 3.13
C VAL A 65 -6.03 -10.73 2.74
N MET A 66 -6.24 -9.66 1.98
CA MET A 66 -7.57 -9.13 1.64
C MET A 66 -7.58 -8.45 0.27
N PRO A 67 -7.18 -9.14 -0.81
CA PRO A 67 -6.94 -8.52 -2.12
C PRO A 67 -8.21 -7.89 -2.69
N ASP A 68 -9.36 -8.56 -2.52
CA ASP A 68 -10.66 -8.11 -3.03
C ASP A 68 -11.07 -6.75 -2.44
N LEU A 69 -10.68 -6.45 -1.20
CA LEU A 69 -10.99 -5.17 -0.56
C LEU A 69 -10.20 -4.03 -1.20
N PHE A 70 -8.92 -4.24 -1.52
CA PHE A 70 -8.10 -3.22 -2.20
C PHE A 70 -8.53 -3.04 -3.67
N LEU A 71 -8.88 -4.13 -4.36
CA LEU A 71 -9.45 -4.05 -5.71
C LEU A 71 -10.77 -3.29 -5.72
N LYS A 72 -11.65 -3.53 -4.73
CA LYS A 72 -12.90 -2.79 -4.62
C LYS A 72 -12.66 -1.32 -4.26
N LEU A 73 -11.69 -1.04 -3.38
CA LEU A 73 -11.32 0.33 -3.03
C LEU A 73 -10.84 1.10 -4.27
N GLU A 74 -10.02 0.48 -5.11
CA GLU A 74 -9.57 1.08 -6.37
C GLU A 74 -10.74 1.35 -7.34
N SER A 75 -11.69 0.40 -7.50
CA SER A 75 -12.91 0.64 -8.30
C SER A 75 -13.72 1.84 -7.79
N LEU A 76 -13.90 1.96 -6.47
CA LEU A 76 -14.63 3.10 -5.88
C LEU A 76 -13.90 4.43 -6.10
N ILE A 77 -12.57 4.45 -6.07
CA ILE A 77 -11.76 5.64 -6.39
C ILE A 77 -11.97 6.04 -7.86
N GLN A 78 -11.93 5.07 -8.79
CA GLN A 78 -12.14 5.32 -10.22
C GLN A 78 -13.56 5.81 -10.53
N GLU A 79 -14.55 5.24 -9.84
CA GLU A 79 -15.97 5.63 -9.91
C GLU A 79 -16.25 6.97 -9.19
N ARG A 80 -15.27 7.52 -8.47
CA ARG A 80 -15.38 8.73 -7.63
C ARG A 80 -16.40 8.62 -6.50
N ASP A 81 -16.73 7.41 -6.07
CA ASP A 81 -17.53 7.16 -4.86
C ASP A 81 -16.64 7.21 -3.61
N LEU A 82 -16.23 8.44 -3.25
CA LEU A 82 -15.27 8.67 -2.18
C LEU A 82 -15.85 8.40 -0.79
N ASP A 83 -17.16 8.52 -0.61
CA ASP A 83 -17.82 8.25 0.67
C ASP A 83 -17.80 6.75 0.97
N THR A 84 -18.11 5.91 -0.02
CA THR A 84 -18.00 4.45 0.14
C THR A 84 -16.53 4.03 0.21
N ALA A 85 -15.64 4.62 -0.59
CA ALA A 85 -14.21 4.34 -0.54
C ALA A 85 -13.62 4.59 0.86
N LYS A 86 -14.02 5.71 1.49
CA LYS A 86 -13.58 6.05 2.85
C LYS A 86 -14.03 5.02 3.88
N LYS A 87 -15.30 4.59 3.81
CA LYS A 87 -15.82 3.54 4.71
C LYS A 87 -15.06 2.22 4.53
N LEU A 88 -14.77 1.85 3.29
CA LEU A 88 -14.00 0.64 2.98
C LEU A 88 -12.55 0.76 3.47
N GLN A 89 -11.88 1.90 3.29
CA GLN A 89 -10.54 2.14 3.84
C GLN A 89 -10.54 2.01 5.38
N TYR A 90 -11.57 2.48 6.08
CA TYR A 90 -11.66 2.31 7.54
C TYR A 90 -11.77 0.83 7.92
N ALA A 91 -12.60 0.04 7.22
CA ALA A 91 -12.70 -1.39 7.47
C ALA A 91 -11.37 -2.12 7.20
N ILE A 92 -10.66 -1.76 6.12
CA ILE A 92 -9.31 -2.26 5.83
C ILE A 92 -8.36 -1.93 6.99
N ASN A 93 -8.36 -0.68 7.48
CA ASN A 93 -7.50 -0.26 8.58
C ASN A 93 -7.81 -1.02 9.88
N GLU A 94 -9.08 -1.28 10.19
CA GLU A 94 -9.47 -2.10 11.34
C GLU A 94 -8.88 -3.51 11.28
N VAL A 95 -8.89 -4.15 10.09
CA VAL A 95 -8.24 -5.45 9.87
C VAL A 95 -6.73 -5.35 10.11
N ILE A 96 -6.07 -4.34 9.52
CA ILE A 96 -4.62 -4.14 9.68
C ILE A 96 -4.26 -3.95 11.16
N TYR A 97 -4.97 -3.07 11.86
CA TYR A 97 -4.75 -2.81 13.29
C TYR A 97 -4.96 -4.07 14.12
N LYS A 98 -5.96 -4.89 13.77
CA LYS A 98 -6.16 -6.17 14.44
C LYS A 98 -4.98 -7.12 14.19
N MET A 99 -4.49 -7.19 12.96
CA MET A 99 -3.33 -8.04 12.61
C MET A 99 -2.07 -7.66 13.38
N ILE A 100 -1.84 -6.37 13.64
CA ILE A 100 -0.64 -5.89 14.36
C ILE A 100 -0.85 -5.69 15.87
N SER A 101 -2.04 -6.02 16.40
CA SER A 101 -2.35 -5.83 17.84
C SER A 101 -1.71 -6.87 18.77
N GLY A 102 -1.16 -7.95 18.21
CA GLY A 102 -0.57 -9.06 18.96
C GLY A 102 0.94 -8.94 19.16
N LYS A 103 1.55 -10.02 19.67
CA LYS A 103 3.01 -10.16 19.80
C LYS A 103 3.68 -10.67 18.53
N ALA A 104 2.93 -11.42 17.71
CA ALA A 104 3.43 -11.97 16.47
C ALA A 104 3.66 -10.87 15.43
N ASN A 105 4.67 -11.06 14.60
CA ASN A 105 4.96 -10.27 13.44
C ASN A 105 3.75 -10.28 12.49
N MET A 106 3.49 -9.12 11.87
CA MET A 106 2.39 -8.94 10.93
C MET A 106 2.34 -10.03 9.85
N TYR A 107 3.48 -10.48 9.31
CA TYR A 107 3.51 -11.50 8.27
C TYR A 107 3.26 -12.92 8.81
N ALA A 108 3.56 -13.20 10.07
CA ALA A 108 3.17 -14.47 10.70
C ALA A 108 1.63 -14.54 10.82
N VAL A 109 1.02 -13.44 11.26
CA VAL A 109 -0.43 -13.31 11.31
C VAL A 109 -1.04 -13.40 9.90
N ALA A 110 -0.47 -12.70 8.92
CA ALA A 110 -0.94 -12.75 7.52
C ALA A 110 -0.97 -14.17 6.95
N LYS A 111 0.11 -14.94 7.17
CA LYS A 111 0.19 -16.35 6.74
C LYS A 111 -0.86 -17.21 7.43
N GLU A 112 -1.11 -17.01 8.71
CA GLU A 112 -2.14 -17.75 9.44
C GLU A 112 -3.56 -17.40 8.98
N VAL A 113 -3.84 -16.12 8.68
CA VAL A 113 -5.13 -15.72 8.08
C VAL A 113 -5.32 -16.40 6.73
N LEU A 114 -4.29 -16.44 5.88
CA LEU A 114 -4.33 -17.14 4.59
C LEU A 114 -4.52 -18.66 4.74
N ARG A 115 -3.91 -19.27 5.76
CA ARG A 115 -4.11 -20.69 6.06
C ARG A 115 -5.56 -20.99 6.44
N LEU A 116 -6.19 -20.11 7.24
CA LEU A 116 -7.55 -20.27 7.72
C LEU A 116 -8.60 -20.01 6.63
N ASN A 117 -8.45 -18.91 5.89
CA ASN A 117 -9.45 -18.46 4.92
C ASN A 117 -9.28 -19.14 3.55
N GLU A 118 -8.03 -19.28 3.08
CA GLU A 118 -7.71 -19.70 1.72
C GLU A 118 -7.11 -21.11 1.65
N LYS A 119 -6.91 -21.77 2.80
CA LYS A 119 -6.25 -23.09 2.90
C LYS A 119 -4.83 -23.08 2.32
N LEU A 120 -4.15 -21.93 2.36
CA LEU A 120 -2.77 -21.78 1.90
C LEU A 120 -1.78 -21.95 3.06
N ASP A 121 -1.01 -23.04 3.05
CA ASP A 121 0.08 -23.23 4.00
C ASP A 121 1.38 -22.63 3.47
N LEU A 122 1.82 -21.55 4.10
CA LEU A 122 3.01 -20.77 3.74
C LEU A 122 4.17 -20.95 4.75
N GLY A 123 4.04 -21.92 5.66
CA GLY A 123 4.96 -22.16 6.77
C GLY A 123 5.10 -20.98 7.73
N SER A 124 6.08 -21.06 8.63
CA SER A 124 6.35 -19.96 9.58
C SER A 124 7.10 -18.79 8.92
N VAL A 125 7.25 -17.68 9.65
CA VAL A 125 8.20 -16.62 9.30
C VAL A 125 9.63 -17.06 9.62
N ARG A 126 10.60 -16.43 8.94
CA ARG A 126 12.02 -16.68 9.22
C ARG A 126 12.45 -15.83 10.43
N GLN A 127 13.23 -16.43 11.34
CA GLN A 127 13.87 -15.68 12.43
C GLN A 127 14.68 -14.48 11.89
N PRO A 128 14.73 -13.35 12.63
CA PRO A 128 14.28 -13.17 14.01
C PRO A 128 12.81 -12.78 14.16
N LEU A 129 11.99 -12.91 13.11
CA LEU A 129 10.55 -12.68 13.22
C LEU A 129 9.90 -13.81 14.03
N GLU A 130 8.96 -13.44 14.91
CA GLU A 130 8.17 -14.34 15.76
C GLU A 130 6.68 -14.22 15.45
#